data_AF-A0A817IEM7-F1
#
_entry.id   AF-A0A817IEM7-F1
#
_cell.length_a   1.000
_cell.length_b   1.000
_cell.length_c   1.000
_cell.angle_alpha   90.00
_cell.angle_beta   90.00
_cell.angle_gamma   90.00
#
_symmetry.space_group_name_H-M   'P 1'
#
loop_
_entity.id
_entity.type
_entity.pdbx_description
1 polymer ?
#
loop_
_entity_poly.entity_id
_entity_poly.type
_entity_poly.pdbx_seq_one_letter_code
_entity_poly.pdbx_strand_id
1 'polypeptide(L)'
;MNIISTFIITLIQHIPVLSEKKTFYYSEDNCSSTSLSSREQNKKTIEFDQLKHTLNNICDAIESITKNEYQFIKHYETYFSYSLPGEITVLSTGEVLECGYFIPIDKTLFSILDSQPFVLEILKNIQQQRIATKYDADLMFSIRDGYHGSRLDHDNLLLQLYLDDIGLTNPLGSKRNQHKMCMIYFSLEDIPEQYRSKIDFIQLVGICEKRMENFKYGYFDTSNRPPPILVKHLQDNRIVATAAQKLCIFKLFPIIFHDIIDHLPSFIVYKILREILDLVLSYPFRNKWLPVLGDLCHTFHQTMLTNFPNKIVPKAHFVREYEQIIHDFGPSTRQWCFRYEACHAYFKKLTMRMNNFKNIPKMLATRYRLKQCFKFAHLYQLKILQDPVGIKRIRSTCINMRMKTVLLNHFGHIDLDKDLCQCNKLIHENIEYCRSAVYVIDLKPSHEQPIFAQVVFILKMKEKWWLLVDILNTISYDDKLFAWEIQSIGHYSMIDPYELIYYYKGLDIYVVNNLSFVSFITRLTLHQ
;
A
#
# COMPACT_ATOMS: atom_id res chain seq x y z
N MET A 1 17.71 19.21 -14.11
CA MET A 1 18.30 20.47 -13.59
C MET A 1 17.34 21.05 -12.59
N ASN A 2 17.75 21.11 -11.32
CA ASN A 2 16.89 21.57 -10.23
C ASN A 2 16.77 23.10 -10.33
N ILE A 3 15.57 23.68 -10.19
CA ILE A 3 15.32 25.12 -10.38
C ILE A 3 16.26 25.99 -9.50
N ILE A 4 16.67 25.44 -8.35
CA ILE A 4 17.62 26.05 -7.40
C ILE A 4 19.04 26.18 -7.99
N SER A 5 19.53 25.17 -8.73
CA SER A 5 20.87 25.25 -9.33
C SER A 5 20.92 26.33 -10.40
N THR A 6 19.87 26.45 -11.21
CA THR A 6 19.77 27.52 -12.22
C THR A 6 19.72 28.90 -11.56
N PHE A 7 18.94 29.09 -10.49
CA PHE A 7 18.88 30.35 -9.76
C PHE A 7 20.22 30.74 -9.12
N ILE A 8 20.93 29.80 -8.49
CA ILE A 8 22.25 30.05 -7.90
C ILE A 8 23.25 30.43 -8.99
N ILE A 9 23.28 29.70 -10.10
CA ILE A 9 24.14 30.01 -11.24
C ILE A 9 23.82 31.41 -11.79
N THR A 10 22.54 31.74 -12.02
CA THR A 10 22.12 33.06 -12.52
C THR A 10 22.45 34.19 -11.53
N LEU A 11 22.29 33.97 -10.22
CA LEU A 11 22.56 34.98 -9.20
C LEU A 11 24.06 35.24 -9.04
N ILE A 12 24.89 34.18 -9.12
CA ILE A 12 26.34 34.27 -9.10
C ILE A 12 26.85 34.91 -10.41
N GLN A 13 26.29 34.57 -11.58
CA GLN A 13 26.60 35.22 -12.87
C GLN A 13 26.22 36.71 -12.91
N HIS A 14 25.29 37.17 -12.06
CA HIS A 14 24.95 38.58 -11.90
C HIS A 14 25.85 39.35 -10.92
N ILE A 15 26.68 38.67 -10.11
CA ILE A 15 27.63 39.32 -9.18
C ILE A 15 28.62 40.24 -9.92
N PRO A 16 29.23 39.84 -11.06
CA PRO A 16 30.06 40.73 -11.88
C PRO A 16 29.31 41.99 -12.35
N VAL A 17 28.07 41.83 -12.84
CA VAL A 17 27.23 42.94 -13.35
C VAL A 17 26.83 43.91 -12.22
N LEU A 18 26.53 43.39 -11.03
CA LEU A 18 26.24 44.20 -9.84
C LEU A 18 27.50 44.91 -9.32
N SER A 19 28.67 44.28 -9.44
CA SER A 19 29.95 44.88 -9.07
C SER A 19 30.32 46.05 -10.00
N GLU A 20 30.08 45.91 -11.31
CA GLU A 20 30.31 46.96 -12.32
C GLU A 20 29.36 48.15 -12.11
N LYS A 21 28.09 47.90 -11.77
CA LYS A 21 27.13 48.95 -11.43
C LYS A 21 27.51 49.72 -10.16
N LYS A 22 28.06 49.05 -9.13
CA LYS A 22 28.51 49.71 -7.89
C LYS A 22 29.80 50.52 -8.07
N THR A 23 30.71 50.13 -8.97
CA THR A 23 31.89 50.93 -9.30
C THR A 23 31.53 52.27 -9.97
N PHE A 24 30.46 52.31 -10.77
CA PHE A 24 29.98 53.56 -11.39
C PHE A 24 29.50 54.59 -10.36
N TYR A 25 28.81 54.15 -9.30
CA TYR A 25 28.38 55.04 -8.21
C TYR A 25 29.56 55.59 -7.40
N TYR A 26 30.63 54.80 -7.18
CA TYR A 26 31.83 55.27 -6.48
C TYR A 26 32.72 56.22 -7.29
N SER A 27 32.61 56.20 -8.63
CA SER A 27 33.32 57.16 -9.51
C SER A 27 32.61 58.51 -9.61
N GLU A 28 31.29 58.57 -9.43
CA GLU A 28 30.53 59.84 -9.46
C GLU A 28 30.70 60.64 -8.16
N ASP A 29 30.75 59.98 -6.99
CA ASP A 29 30.84 60.68 -5.69
C ASP A 29 32.23 61.26 -5.36
N ASN A 30 33.30 60.82 -6.03
CA ASN A 30 34.67 61.26 -5.73
C ASN A 30 35.14 62.50 -6.50
N CYS A 31 34.26 63.15 -7.27
CA CYS A 31 34.59 64.38 -7.99
C CYS A 31 34.13 65.64 -7.23
N SER A 32 34.54 65.83 -5.98
CA SER A 32 34.57 67.16 -5.36
C SER A 32 35.57 67.29 -4.18
N SER A 33 36.69 67.97 -4.47
CA SER A 33 37.54 68.80 -3.60
C SER A 33 38.24 68.27 -2.31
N THR A 34 39.59 68.23 -2.42
CA THR A 34 40.64 68.85 -1.55
C THR A 34 41.11 68.23 -0.21
N SER A 35 42.34 67.69 -0.28
CA SER A 35 43.56 67.91 0.54
C SER A 35 43.70 67.50 2.03
N LEU A 36 44.81 66.78 2.25
CA LEU A 36 45.78 66.77 3.38
C LEU A 36 45.81 65.62 4.41
N SER A 37 47.01 65.04 4.43
CA SER A 37 47.77 64.45 5.54
C SER A 37 47.81 62.92 5.68
N SER A 38 49.05 62.45 5.60
CA SER A 38 49.58 61.11 5.73
C SER A 38 49.42 60.55 7.14
N ARG A 39 48.64 59.47 7.27
CA ARG A 39 48.85 58.42 8.27
C ARG A 39 48.48 57.08 7.66
N GLU A 40 49.43 56.15 7.78
CA GLU A 40 49.45 54.78 7.29
C GLU A 40 48.09 54.07 7.30
N GLN A 41 47.61 53.72 6.11
CA GLN A 41 46.77 52.54 5.92
C GLN A 41 47.29 51.80 4.68
N ASN A 42 47.97 50.68 4.93
CA ASN A 42 48.18 49.60 3.97
C ASN A 42 46.82 49.09 3.49
N LYS A 43 46.17 49.79 2.56
CA LYS A 43 45.10 49.22 1.75
C LYS A 43 45.78 48.42 0.65
N LYS A 44 45.84 47.09 0.82
CA LYS A 44 45.98 46.17 -0.32
C LYS A 44 44.77 46.42 -1.22
N THR A 45 44.92 47.27 -2.22
CA THR A 45 43.98 47.40 -3.31
C THR A 45 44.01 46.08 -4.06
N ILE A 46 43.05 45.19 -3.78
CA ILE A 46 42.82 44.02 -4.64
C ILE A 46 42.47 44.60 -6.00
N GLU A 47 43.30 44.33 -7.01
CA GLU A 47 42.99 44.73 -8.39
C GLU A 47 41.62 44.15 -8.76
N PHE A 48 40.72 45.00 -9.24
CA PHE A 48 39.36 44.62 -9.58
C PHE A 48 39.33 43.45 -10.58
N ASP A 49 40.33 43.37 -11.46
CA ASP A 49 40.51 42.27 -12.41
C ASP A 49 40.85 40.94 -11.73
N GLN A 50 41.63 40.94 -10.65
CA GLN A 50 41.90 39.73 -9.86
C GLN A 50 40.64 39.24 -9.15
N LEU A 51 39.82 40.17 -8.64
CA LEU A 51 38.53 39.85 -8.04
C LEU A 51 37.57 39.25 -9.08
N LYS A 52 37.47 39.86 -10.26
CA LYS A 52 36.62 39.41 -11.37
C LYS A 52 37.06 38.05 -11.89
N HIS A 53 38.37 37.82 -12.05
CA HIS A 53 38.92 36.52 -12.43
C HIS A 53 38.62 35.44 -11.37
N THR A 54 38.78 35.75 -10.09
CA THR A 54 38.46 34.81 -9.00
C THR A 54 36.98 34.46 -8.96
N LEU A 55 36.09 35.45 -9.17
CA LEU A 55 34.65 35.24 -9.25
C LEU A 55 34.27 34.37 -10.45
N ASN A 56 34.84 34.62 -11.63
CA ASN A 56 34.59 33.79 -12.81
C ASN A 56 35.05 32.34 -12.60
N ASN A 57 36.21 32.12 -11.99
CA ASN A 57 36.67 30.78 -11.65
C ASN A 57 35.73 30.05 -10.68
N ILE A 58 35.13 30.79 -9.73
CA ILE A 58 34.12 30.24 -8.81
C ILE A 58 32.84 29.89 -9.57
N CYS A 59 32.38 30.74 -10.50
CA CYS A 59 31.24 30.46 -11.36
C CYS A 59 31.46 29.19 -12.16
N ASP A 60 32.61 29.08 -12.83
CA ASP A 60 32.95 27.94 -13.68
C ASP A 60 33.05 26.64 -12.87
N ALA A 61 33.59 26.71 -11.65
CA ALA A 61 33.63 25.58 -10.72
C ALA A 61 32.21 25.14 -10.31
N ILE A 62 31.34 26.08 -9.93
CA ILE A 62 29.96 25.77 -9.53
C ILE A 62 29.14 25.21 -10.69
N GLU A 63 29.29 25.78 -11.88
CA GLU A 63 28.65 25.29 -13.10
C GLU A 63 29.14 23.87 -13.45
N SER A 64 30.45 23.62 -13.33
CA SER A 64 31.01 22.28 -13.52
C SER A 64 30.51 21.26 -12.50
N ILE A 65 30.29 21.65 -11.24
CA ILE A 65 29.80 20.75 -10.19
C ILE A 65 28.30 20.44 -10.36
N THR A 66 27.51 21.44 -10.80
CA THR A 66 26.04 21.34 -10.87
C THR A 66 25.49 20.92 -12.24
N LYS A 67 26.37 20.69 -13.22
CA LYS A 67 26.03 20.31 -14.60
C LYS A 67 25.23 19.00 -14.67
N ASN A 68 25.53 18.01 -13.83
CA ASN A 68 24.72 16.82 -13.65
C ASN A 68 24.89 16.20 -12.25
N GLU A 69 23.95 15.33 -11.89
CA GLU A 69 23.89 14.68 -10.57
C GLU A 69 25.14 13.83 -10.27
N TYR A 70 25.72 13.18 -11.28
CA TYR A 70 26.95 12.40 -11.12
C TYR A 70 28.15 13.27 -10.70
N GLN A 71 28.34 14.42 -11.36
CA GLN A 71 29.41 15.36 -11.01
C GLN A 71 29.19 15.98 -9.63
N PHE A 72 27.93 16.23 -9.27
CA PHE A 72 27.56 16.72 -7.95
C PHE A 72 27.88 15.70 -6.85
N ILE A 73 27.46 14.45 -7.02
CA ILE A 73 27.76 13.35 -6.08
C ILE A 73 29.26 13.16 -5.93
N LYS A 74 30.02 13.11 -7.03
CA LYS A 74 31.48 12.95 -6.99
C LYS A 74 32.19 14.09 -6.25
N HIS A 75 31.69 15.31 -6.38
CA HIS A 75 32.19 16.45 -5.60
C HIS A 75 31.92 16.27 -4.10
N TYR A 76 30.72 15.81 -3.75
CA TYR A 76 30.35 15.52 -2.35
C TYR A 76 31.12 14.33 -1.75
N GLU A 77 31.43 13.31 -2.53
CA GLU A 77 32.32 12.21 -2.12
C GLU A 77 33.74 12.72 -1.81
N THR A 78 34.22 13.69 -2.57
CA THR A 78 35.59 14.21 -2.45
C THR A 78 35.75 15.15 -1.26
N TYR A 79 34.76 16.02 -1.00
CA TYR A 79 34.93 17.14 -0.07
C TYR A 79 34.03 17.09 1.17
N PHE A 80 32.93 16.34 1.14
CA PHE A 80 31.90 16.38 2.20
C PHE A 80 31.63 15.01 2.82
N SER A 81 32.56 14.07 2.68
CA SER A 81 32.46 12.71 3.25
C SER A 81 31.14 12.03 2.94
N TYR A 82 30.55 12.33 1.77
CA TYR A 82 29.28 11.74 1.35
C TYR A 82 29.43 10.22 1.26
N SER A 83 28.45 9.52 1.83
CA SER A 83 28.33 8.08 1.67
C SER A 83 27.04 7.77 0.95
N LEU A 84 27.12 6.89 -0.05
CA LEU A 84 25.96 6.40 -0.76
C LEU A 84 25.02 5.72 0.24
N PRO A 85 23.69 5.98 0.19
CA PRO A 85 22.73 5.22 0.96
C PRO A 85 22.94 3.73 0.74
N GLY A 86 23.01 2.98 1.84
CA GLY A 86 22.98 1.53 1.77
C GLY A 86 21.64 1.09 1.22
N GLU A 87 21.69 0.15 0.29
CA GLU A 87 20.49 -0.56 -0.13
C GLU A 87 20.25 -1.67 0.89
N ILE A 88 19.17 -1.57 1.66
CA ILE A 88 18.61 -2.74 2.29
C ILE A 88 17.68 -3.32 1.26
N THR A 89 18.13 -4.41 0.69
CA THR A 89 17.21 -5.36 0.11
C THR A 89 16.31 -5.82 1.24
N VAL A 90 15.14 -5.19 1.39
CA VAL A 90 14.15 -5.63 2.38
C VAL A 90 13.82 -7.09 2.02
N LEU A 91 13.82 -7.39 0.71
CA LEU A 91 13.60 -8.69 0.08
C LEU A 91 14.35 -8.81 -1.26
N SER A 92 15.08 -9.91 -1.50
CA SER A 92 15.77 -10.18 -2.77
C SER A 92 15.06 -11.29 -3.54
N THR A 93 14.32 -10.98 -4.62
CA THR A 93 13.95 -12.02 -5.59
C THR A 93 13.90 -11.52 -7.02
N GLY A 94 14.62 -12.24 -7.88
CA GLY A 94 14.34 -12.45 -9.30
C GLY A 94 14.42 -11.23 -10.22
N GLU A 95 13.49 -10.29 -10.11
CA GLU A 95 13.32 -9.20 -11.08
C GLU A 95 12.74 -7.90 -10.48
N VAL A 96 12.26 -7.89 -9.22
CA VAL A 96 11.79 -6.67 -8.54
C VAL A 96 12.38 -6.61 -7.14
N LEU A 97 13.32 -5.68 -6.93
CA LEU A 97 13.87 -5.39 -5.62
C LEU A 97 12.93 -4.38 -4.91
N GLU A 98 12.20 -4.82 -3.88
CA GLU A 98 11.65 -3.87 -2.89
C GLU A 98 12.84 -3.39 -2.04
N CYS A 99 13.49 -2.33 -2.52
CA CYS A 99 14.60 -1.70 -1.82
C CYS A 99 14.05 -0.75 -0.75
N GLY A 100 14.49 -0.97 0.48
CA GLY A 100 14.60 0.09 1.46
C GLY A 100 15.95 0.75 1.30
N TYR A 101 16.02 2.05 1.47
CA TYR A 101 17.30 2.75 1.51
C TYR A 101 17.56 3.20 2.92
N PHE A 102 18.79 3.01 3.40
CA PHE A 102 19.18 3.44 4.72
C PHE A 102 20.53 4.14 4.70
N ILE A 103 20.74 5.01 5.67
CA ILE A 103 22.01 5.66 5.93
C ILE A 103 22.50 5.10 7.27
N PRO A 104 23.64 4.39 7.30
CA PRO A 104 24.18 3.85 8.55
C PRO A 104 24.39 4.95 9.58
N ILE A 105 23.84 4.78 10.78
CA ILE A 105 23.88 5.79 11.85
C ILE A 105 25.33 6.11 12.22
N ASP A 106 26.19 5.10 12.28
CA ASP A 106 27.63 5.25 12.57
C ASP A 106 28.34 6.15 11.56
N LYS A 107 28.03 6.05 10.27
CA LYS A 107 28.58 6.95 9.24
C LYS A 107 28.14 8.39 9.44
N THR A 108 26.85 8.61 9.69
CA THR A 108 26.31 9.95 9.96
C THR A 108 26.92 10.55 11.23
N LEU A 109 27.06 9.74 12.30
CA LEU A 109 27.71 10.16 13.53
C LEU A 109 29.18 10.48 13.33
N PHE A 110 29.92 9.68 12.54
CA PHE A 110 31.30 9.97 12.20
C PHE A 110 31.43 11.35 11.54
N SER A 111 30.58 11.67 10.56
CA SER A 111 30.58 12.97 9.91
C SER A 111 30.22 14.13 10.85
N ILE A 112 29.25 13.93 11.76
CA ILE A 112 28.84 14.96 12.72
C ILE A 112 29.94 15.20 13.77
N LEU A 113 30.57 14.12 14.25
CA LEU A 113 31.56 14.15 15.33
C LEU A 113 32.99 14.43 14.84
N ASP A 114 33.23 14.50 13.53
CA ASP A 114 34.51 14.91 12.94
C ASP A 114 34.84 16.39 13.28
N SER A 115 33.80 17.21 13.48
CA SER A 115 33.95 18.61 13.88
C SER A 115 34.32 18.73 15.36
N GLN A 116 35.62 18.82 15.66
CA GLN A 116 36.13 19.06 17.01
C GLN A 116 35.43 20.24 17.74
N PRO A 117 35.23 21.42 17.12
CA PRO A 117 34.53 22.52 17.79
C PRO A 117 33.12 22.13 18.24
N PHE A 118 32.39 21.38 17.40
CA PHE A 118 31.03 20.95 17.71
C PHE A 118 31.00 19.91 18.83
N VAL A 119 31.93 18.95 18.81
CA VAL A 119 32.08 17.95 19.90
C VAL A 119 32.36 18.62 21.24
N LEU A 120 33.25 19.63 21.27
CA LEU A 120 33.53 20.38 22.49
C LEU A 120 32.28 21.11 23.01
N GLU A 121 31.42 21.60 22.11
CA GLU A 121 30.17 22.25 22.49
C GLU A 121 29.15 21.27 23.07
N ILE A 122 29.05 20.05 22.52
CA ILE A 122 28.24 18.96 23.08
C ILE A 122 28.73 18.60 24.48
N LEU A 123 30.03 18.35 24.64
CA LEU A 123 30.61 17.99 25.94
C LEU A 123 30.40 19.08 26.98
N LYS A 124 30.59 20.35 26.58
CA LYS A 124 30.33 21.51 27.44
C LYS A 124 28.87 21.57 27.86
N ASN A 125 27.93 21.37 26.94
CA ASN A 125 26.49 21.35 27.23
C ASN A 125 26.13 20.24 28.22
N ILE A 126 26.60 19.01 27.98
CA ILE A 126 26.40 17.88 28.89
C ILE A 126 26.95 18.20 30.29
N GLN A 127 28.18 18.70 30.36
CA GLN A 127 28.82 19.01 31.64
C GLN A 127 28.10 20.13 32.41
N GLN A 128 27.65 21.17 31.71
CA GLN A 128 26.88 22.27 32.31
C GLN A 128 25.57 21.76 32.90
N GLN A 129 24.83 20.93 32.17
CA GLN A 129 23.59 20.32 32.65
C GLN A 129 23.84 19.43 33.88
N ARG A 130 24.88 18.58 33.85
CA ARG A 130 25.26 17.72 34.98
C ARG A 130 25.62 18.51 36.24
N ILE A 131 26.33 19.63 36.11
CA ILE A 131 26.70 20.47 37.25
C ILE A 131 25.44 21.12 37.84
N ALA A 132 24.56 21.62 36.99
CA ALA A 132 23.31 22.24 37.40
C ALA A 132 22.42 21.26 38.18
N THR A 133 22.21 20.03 37.68
CA THR A 133 21.35 19.03 38.33
C THR A 133 21.94 18.44 39.61
N LYS A 134 23.28 18.48 39.76
CA LYS A 134 23.94 18.14 41.03
C LYS A 134 23.77 19.22 42.10
N TYR A 135 23.71 20.49 41.69
CA TYR A 135 23.59 21.61 42.61
C TYR A 135 22.14 21.85 43.04
N ASP A 136 21.19 21.68 42.10
CA ASP A 136 19.76 21.82 42.33
C ASP A 136 19.02 20.58 41.81
N ALA A 137 18.55 19.77 42.75
CA ALA A 137 17.86 18.51 42.45
C ALA A 137 16.43 18.71 41.90
N ASP A 138 15.90 19.94 41.89
CA ASP A 138 14.61 20.27 41.26
C ASP A 138 14.76 20.56 39.75
N LEU A 139 16.00 20.68 39.25
CA LEU A 139 16.27 20.90 37.82
C LEU A 139 16.33 19.59 37.04
N MET A 140 15.74 19.60 35.84
CA MET A 140 15.82 18.52 34.86
C MET A 140 16.04 19.10 33.46
N PHE A 141 17.02 18.59 32.71
CA PHE A 141 17.35 19.06 31.36
C PHE A 141 17.20 17.99 30.28
N SER A 142 17.32 16.72 30.64
CA SER A 142 17.32 15.61 29.70
C SER A 142 16.60 14.39 30.25
N ILE A 143 16.44 13.36 29.41
CA ILE A 143 15.88 12.08 29.85
C ILE A 143 16.71 11.44 30.97
N ARG A 144 18.02 11.75 31.07
CA ARG A 144 18.93 11.22 32.11
C ARG A 144 18.55 11.65 33.52
N ASP A 145 17.91 12.80 33.65
CA ASP A 145 17.49 13.32 34.96
C ASP A 145 16.21 12.63 35.45
N GLY A 146 15.50 11.93 34.56
CA GLY A 146 14.31 11.16 34.89
C GLY A 146 14.63 9.86 35.63
N TYR A 147 13.64 9.33 36.35
CA TYR A 147 13.76 8.10 37.16
C TYR A 147 14.36 6.89 36.40
N HIS A 148 14.04 6.75 35.12
CA HIS A 148 14.58 5.68 34.27
C HIS A 148 15.91 6.04 33.62
N GLY A 149 16.12 7.31 33.29
CA GLY A 149 17.34 7.75 32.63
C GLY A 149 18.53 7.89 33.56
N SER A 150 18.32 8.01 34.87
CA SER A 150 19.39 7.98 35.88
C SER A 150 20.17 6.66 35.91
N ARG A 151 19.61 5.62 35.27
CA ARG A 151 20.23 4.30 35.08
C ARG A 151 21.11 4.22 33.82
N LEU A 152 21.05 5.23 32.95
CA LEU A 152 21.85 5.27 31.72
C LEU A 152 23.25 5.76 32.06
N ASP A 153 24.26 5.12 31.47
CA ASP A 153 25.64 5.55 31.60
C ASP A 153 25.78 6.99 31.11
N HIS A 154 26.48 7.80 31.90
CA HIS A 154 26.78 9.17 31.59
C HIS A 154 27.65 9.29 30.32
N ASP A 155 28.50 8.32 30.01
CA ASP A 155 29.44 8.47 28.90
C ASP A 155 28.89 8.03 27.53
N ASN A 156 27.63 7.58 27.48
CA ASN A 156 26.95 7.19 26.23
C ASN A 156 26.26 8.38 25.57
N LEU A 157 26.35 8.51 24.24
CA LEU A 157 25.60 9.49 23.45
C LEU A 157 24.13 9.06 23.28
N LEU A 158 23.20 9.99 23.47
CA LEU A 158 21.76 9.73 23.37
C LEU A 158 21.22 10.00 21.96
N LEU A 159 20.54 8.98 21.42
CA LEU A 159 19.86 9.03 20.13
C LEU A 159 18.35 8.87 20.34
N GLN A 160 17.57 9.79 19.78
CA GLN A 160 16.13 9.65 19.68
C GLN A 160 15.77 9.18 18.27
N LEU A 161 15.12 8.02 18.16
CA LEU A 161 14.57 7.52 16.89
C LEU A 161 13.12 7.96 16.72
N TYR A 162 12.77 8.38 15.51
CA TYR A 162 11.42 8.77 15.14
C TYR A 162 10.99 8.05 13.86
N LEU A 163 9.76 7.53 13.85
CA LEU A 163 9.18 6.83 12.71
C LEU A 163 7.82 7.42 12.39
N ASP A 164 7.62 7.82 11.12
CA ASP A 164 6.35 8.34 10.63
C ASP A 164 6.11 7.96 9.17
N ASP A 165 4.83 7.95 8.77
CA ASP A 165 4.43 7.69 7.40
C ASP A 165 4.11 8.99 6.65
N ILE A 166 4.72 9.19 5.49
CA ILE A 166 4.42 10.32 4.61
C ILE A 166 3.73 9.88 3.32
N GLY A 167 2.77 10.69 2.85
CA GLY A 167 2.16 10.52 1.52
C GLY A 167 2.77 11.52 0.54
N LEU A 168 3.49 11.03 -0.48
CA LEU A 168 4.21 11.91 -1.42
C LEU A 168 3.34 12.50 -2.53
N THR A 169 2.09 12.05 -2.65
CA THR A 169 1.13 12.52 -3.67
C THR A 169 0.14 13.53 -3.10
N ASN A 170 -0.34 14.44 -3.96
CA ASN A 170 -1.35 15.45 -3.60
C ASN A 170 -2.51 14.82 -2.78
N PRO A 171 -2.82 15.33 -1.57
CA PRO A 171 -3.84 14.77 -0.69
C PRO A 171 -5.26 14.82 -1.28
N LEU A 172 -5.46 15.58 -2.36
CA LEU A 172 -6.71 15.70 -3.10
C LEU A 172 -6.50 15.23 -4.56
N GLY A 173 -7.27 14.24 -5.01
CA GLY A 173 -7.25 13.74 -6.38
C GLY A 173 -7.34 12.21 -6.48
N SER A 174 -7.45 11.70 -7.72
CA SER A 174 -7.56 10.27 -8.04
C SER A 174 -6.28 9.46 -7.75
N LYS A 175 -5.15 10.14 -7.53
CA LYS A 175 -3.84 9.57 -7.19
C LYS A 175 -3.48 9.71 -5.71
N ARG A 176 -4.45 10.01 -4.85
CA ARG A 176 -4.23 10.13 -3.40
C ARG A 176 -3.66 8.81 -2.84
N ASN A 177 -2.57 8.90 -2.08
CA ASN A 177 -1.86 7.78 -1.43
C ASN A 177 -1.18 6.78 -2.38
N GLN A 178 -0.80 7.21 -3.60
CA GLN A 178 -0.12 6.30 -4.55
C GLN A 178 1.36 6.02 -4.22
N HIS A 179 1.94 6.75 -3.25
CA HIS A 179 3.32 6.56 -2.76
C HIS A 179 3.38 6.91 -1.27
N LYS A 180 2.92 5.99 -0.42
CA LYS A 180 3.05 6.10 1.03
C LYS A 180 4.40 5.49 1.44
N MET A 181 5.26 6.30 2.04
CA MET A 181 6.58 5.88 2.51
C MET A 181 6.59 5.85 4.04
N CYS A 182 7.24 4.84 4.60
CA CYS A 182 7.64 4.84 6.01
C CYS A 182 9.03 5.48 6.10
N MET A 183 9.15 6.51 6.93
CA MET A 183 10.37 7.28 7.14
C MET A 183 10.90 7.00 8.54
N ILE A 184 12.21 6.77 8.65
CA ILE A 184 12.90 6.59 9.92
C ILE A 184 13.95 7.70 10.05
N TYR A 185 13.91 8.43 11.15
CA TYR A 185 14.82 9.53 11.46
C TYR A 185 15.49 9.32 12.81
N PHE A 186 16.59 10.02 13.05
CA PHE A 186 17.18 10.16 14.37
C PHE A 186 17.60 11.62 14.66
N SER A 187 17.55 12.00 15.94
CA SER A 187 18.17 13.21 16.47
C SER A 187 19.15 12.87 17.58
N LEU A 188 20.18 13.70 17.74
CA LEU A 188 21.06 13.66 18.89
C LEU A 188 20.46 14.48 20.03
N GLU A 189 20.24 13.87 21.19
CA GLU A 189 19.61 14.57 22.31
C GLU A 189 20.61 15.45 23.08
N ASP A 190 21.87 15.02 23.17
CA ASP A 190 22.90 15.70 23.97
C ASP A 190 23.41 17.02 23.34
N ILE A 191 22.97 17.37 22.12
CA ILE A 191 23.34 18.64 21.49
C ILE A 191 22.63 19.84 22.17
N PRO A 192 23.26 21.03 22.14
CA PRO A 192 22.61 22.25 22.62
C PRO A 192 21.24 22.51 21.97
N GLU A 193 20.31 23.08 22.73
CA GLU A 193 18.91 23.28 22.32
C GLU A 193 18.75 24.12 21.05
N GLN A 194 19.63 25.10 20.86
CA GLN A 194 19.68 25.96 19.67
C GLN A 194 19.89 25.17 18.36
N TYR A 195 20.51 23.99 18.43
CA TYR A 195 20.69 23.07 17.31
C TYR A 195 19.56 22.04 17.25
N ARG A 196 19.17 21.48 18.41
CA ARG A 196 18.11 20.47 18.50
C ARG A 196 16.76 20.94 17.95
N SER A 197 16.50 22.24 18.04
CA SER A 197 15.28 22.88 17.52
C SER A 197 15.28 23.10 15.99
N LYS A 198 16.39 22.84 15.29
CA LYS A 198 16.51 23.04 13.84
C LYS A 198 16.27 21.73 13.10
N ILE A 199 15.50 21.80 12.00
CA ILE A 199 15.19 20.66 11.14
C ILE A 199 16.48 20.02 10.57
N ASP A 200 17.52 20.82 10.31
CA ASP A 200 18.80 20.36 9.76
C ASP A 200 19.54 19.36 10.67
N PHE A 201 19.20 19.30 11.96
CA PHE A 201 19.77 18.34 12.92
C PHE A 201 18.96 17.04 13.05
N ILE A 202 17.86 16.89 12.29
CA ILE A 202 17.12 15.64 12.15
C ILE A 202 17.74 14.85 11.00
N GLN A 203 18.33 13.71 11.31
CA GLN A 203 19.05 12.87 10.36
C GLN A 203 18.15 11.74 9.84
N LEU A 204 18.21 11.46 8.55
CA LEU A 204 17.50 10.32 7.96
C LEU A 204 18.26 9.01 8.28
N VAL A 205 17.54 8.02 8.80
CA VAL A 205 18.03 6.63 8.97
C VAL A 205 17.61 5.78 7.79
N GLY A 206 16.35 5.87 7.35
CA GLY A 206 15.90 5.05 6.22
C GLY A 206 14.49 5.33 5.73
N ILE A 207 14.20 4.79 4.54
CA ILE A 207 12.95 4.95 3.80
C ILE A 207 12.55 3.61 3.20
N CYS A 208 11.27 3.21 3.35
CA CYS A 208 10.72 2.03 2.67
C CYS A 208 9.25 2.22 2.25
N GLU A 209 8.80 1.44 1.26
CA GLU A 209 7.43 1.48 0.77
C GLU A 209 6.44 0.75 1.68
N LYS A 210 5.20 1.27 1.76
CA LYS A 210 4.14 0.62 2.55
C LYS A 210 3.31 -0.36 1.72
N ARG A 211 3.73 -1.62 1.76
CA ARG A 211 3.19 -2.74 0.98
C ARG A 211 1.67 -2.90 0.96
N MET A 212 1.00 -2.89 2.12
CA MET A 212 -0.47 -3.00 2.18
C MET A 212 -1.22 -1.79 1.62
N GLU A 213 -0.59 -0.62 1.61
CA GLU A 213 -1.18 0.60 1.06
C GLU A 213 -0.98 0.70 -0.46
N ASN A 214 0.12 0.15 -0.97
CA ASN A 214 0.44 0.12 -2.40
C ASN A 214 -0.13 -1.11 -3.13
N PHE A 215 -0.50 -2.18 -2.41
CA PHE A 215 -1.09 -3.38 -3.01
C PHE A 215 -2.34 -3.04 -3.85
N LYS A 216 -2.33 -3.48 -5.12
CA LYS A 216 -3.41 -3.25 -6.08
C LYS A 216 -4.51 -4.28 -5.89
N TYR A 217 -5.48 -3.96 -5.03
CA TYR A 217 -6.69 -4.77 -4.89
C TYR A 217 -7.50 -4.77 -6.18
N GLY A 218 -7.96 -5.94 -6.62
CA GLY A 218 -8.85 -6.05 -7.77
C GLY A 218 -10.24 -5.48 -7.50
N TYR A 219 -11.10 -5.51 -8.50
CA TYR A 219 -12.40 -4.86 -8.49
C TYR A 219 -13.31 -5.39 -7.36
N PHE A 220 -13.37 -6.70 -7.18
CA PHE A 220 -14.25 -7.32 -6.19
C PHE A 220 -13.69 -7.21 -4.77
N ASP A 221 -12.38 -7.21 -4.61
CA ASP A 221 -11.73 -7.13 -3.30
C ASP A 221 -11.51 -5.69 -2.81
N THR A 222 -11.50 -4.69 -3.70
CA THR A 222 -11.33 -3.26 -3.34
C THR A 222 -12.39 -2.79 -2.34
N SER A 223 -13.63 -3.27 -2.48
CA SER A 223 -14.73 -2.93 -1.56
C SER A 223 -14.48 -3.36 -0.11
N ASN A 224 -13.65 -4.39 0.08
CA ASN A 224 -13.29 -4.95 1.39
C ASN A 224 -11.79 -4.74 1.69
N ARG A 225 -11.15 -3.74 1.07
CA ARG A 225 -9.77 -3.39 1.35
C ARG A 225 -9.58 -3.12 2.86
N PRO A 226 -8.60 -3.76 3.52
CA PRO A 226 -8.34 -3.54 4.94
C PRO A 226 -7.86 -2.10 5.20
N PRO A 227 -8.21 -1.52 6.35
CA PRO A 227 -7.65 -0.23 6.77
C PRO A 227 -6.15 -0.38 7.08
N PRO A 228 -5.39 0.71 7.09
CA PRO A 228 -3.98 0.69 7.51
C PRO A 228 -3.80 0.04 8.89
N ILE A 229 -2.84 -0.89 8.99
CA ILE A 229 -2.41 -1.42 10.27
C ILE A 229 -1.49 -0.38 10.90
N LEU A 230 -1.90 0.14 12.06
CA LEU A 230 -1.17 1.15 12.83
C LEU A 230 -0.37 0.45 13.93
N VAL A 231 0.76 1.03 14.36
CA VAL A 231 1.62 0.46 15.42
C VAL A 231 0.84 0.16 16.71
N LYS A 232 -0.09 1.04 17.11
CA LYS A 232 -0.98 0.81 18.26
C LYS A 232 -1.82 -0.47 18.16
N HIS A 233 -2.22 -0.87 16.94
CA HIS A 233 -2.98 -2.11 16.72
C HIS A 233 -2.12 -3.35 17.01
N LEU A 234 -0.82 -3.26 16.77
CA LEU A 234 0.14 -4.33 17.04
C LEU A 234 0.42 -4.46 18.55
N GLN A 235 0.56 -3.31 19.24
CA GLN A 235 0.71 -3.26 20.70
C GLN A 235 -0.50 -3.92 21.41
N ASP A 236 -1.71 -3.65 20.93
CA ASP A 236 -2.95 -4.21 21.50
C ASP A 236 -3.26 -5.65 21.03
N ASN A 237 -2.42 -6.26 20.18
CA ASN A 237 -2.68 -7.53 19.49
C ASN A 237 -4.05 -7.57 18.78
N ARG A 238 -4.53 -6.45 18.24
CA ARG A 238 -5.88 -6.31 17.68
C ARG A 238 -5.87 -5.53 16.37
N ILE A 239 -6.21 -6.23 15.29
CA ILE A 239 -6.47 -5.57 13.99
C ILE A 239 -7.89 -5.00 13.98
N VAL A 240 -7.98 -3.67 13.96
CA VAL A 240 -9.26 -2.94 13.83
C VAL A 240 -9.70 -2.95 12.38
N ALA A 241 -10.66 -3.81 12.06
CA ALA A 241 -11.26 -3.95 10.73
C ALA A 241 -12.61 -4.67 10.81
N THR A 242 -13.48 -4.46 9.82
CA THR A 242 -14.72 -5.25 9.69
C THR A 242 -14.41 -6.72 9.37
N ALA A 243 -15.38 -7.62 9.61
CA ALA A 243 -15.20 -9.05 9.33
C ALA A 243 -14.86 -9.32 7.85
N ALA A 244 -15.52 -8.61 6.91
CA ALA A 244 -15.24 -8.74 5.48
C ALA A 244 -13.83 -8.25 5.10
N GLN A 245 -13.35 -7.18 5.72
CA GLN A 245 -11.98 -6.70 5.53
C GLN A 245 -10.94 -7.67 6.11
N LYS A 246 -11.22 -8.29 7.27
CA LYS A 246 -10.38 -9.34 7.86
C LYS A 246 -10.30 -10.59 6.98
N LEU A 247 -11.42 -10.98 6.38
CA LEU A 247 -11.44 -12.10 5.45
C LEU A 247 -10.69 -11.78 4.14
N CYS A 248 -10.80 -10.53 3.65
CA CYS A 248 -10.07 -10.07 2.47
C CYS A 248 -8.55 -10.11 2.67
N ILE A 249 -8.05 -9.52 3.77
CA ILE A 249 -6.62 -9.60 4.09
C ILE A 249 -6.21 -11.04 4.35
N PHE A 250 -7.01 -11.85 5.04
CA PHE A 250 -6.69 -13.26 5.29
C PHE A 250 -6.56 -14.03 3.97
N LYS A 251 -7.48 -13.85 3.03
CA LYS A 251 -7.43 -14.47 1.69
C LYS A 251 -6.16 -14.10 0.93
N LEU A 252 -5.87 -12.81 0.89
CA LEU A 252 -4.81 -12.24 0.05
C LEU A 252 -3.47 -12.20 0.77
N PHE A 253 -3.39 -12.60 2.05
CA PHE A 253 -2.16 -12.52 2.85
C PHE A 253 -0.97 -13.16 2.14
N PRO A 254 -1.06 -14.40 1.61
CA PRO A 254 0.08 -15.03 0.95
C PRO A 254 0.45 -14.35 -0.37
N ILE A 255 -0.50 -13.74 -1.08
CA ILE A 255 -0.24 -12.99 -2.31
C ILE A 255 0.40 -11.64 -1.99
N ILE A 256 -0.11 -10.94 -0.97
CA ILE A 256 0.42 -9.65 -0.53
C ILE A 256 1.85 -9.84 -0.03
N PHE A 257 2.13 -10.90 0.72
CA PHE A 257 3.39 -11.13 1.44
C PHE A 257 4.21 -12.32 0.88
N HIS A 258 4.04 -12.63 -0.41
CA HIS A 258 4.52 -13.87 -1.05
C HIS A 258 6.01 -14.20 -0.89
N ASP A 259 6.82 -13.19 -0.62
CA ASP A 259 8.27 -13.23 -0.51
C ASP A 259 8.77 -13.37 0.94
N ILE A 260 7.97 -12.98 1.94
CA ILE A 260 8.31 -13.16 3.36
C ILE A 260 7.69 -14.41 3.97
N ILE A 261 6.66 -15.01 3.36
CA ILE A 261 5.93 -16.15 3.94
C ILE A 261 6.84 -17.33 4.28
N ASP A 262 7.89 -17.57 3.49
CA ASP A 262 8.84 -18.66 3.72
C ASP A 262 9.73 -18.43 4.96
N HIS A 263 9.84 -17.17 5.40
CA HIS A 263 10.61 -16.77 6.59
C HIS A 263 9.76 -16.69 7.86
N LEU A 264 8.45 -17.00 7.80
CA LEU A 264 7.53 -16.94 8.93
C LEU A 264 7.32 -18.34 9.53
N PRO A 265 7.93 -18.67 10.69
CA PRO A 265 7.80 -20.01 11.30
C PRO A 265 6.35 -20.36 11.63
N SER A 266 5.54 -19.35 11.99
CA SER A 266 4.13 -19.50 12.34
C SER A 266 3.18 -19.58 11.14
N PHE A 267 3.69 -19.49 9.89
CA PHE A 267 2.86 -19.58 8.70
C PHE A 267 2.12 -20.91 8.58
N ILE A 268 2.64 -21.98 9.19
CA ILE A 268 1.95 -23.27 9.27
C ILE A 268 0.56 -23.17 9.92
N VAL A 269 0.40 -22.31 10.94
CA VAL A 269 -0.90 -22.06 11.57
C VAL A 269 -1.88 -21.43 10.58
N TYR A 270 -1.39 -20.48 9.77
CA TYR A 270 -2.17 -19.87 8.71
C TYR A 270 -2.59 -20.91 7.67
N LYS A 271 -1.67 -21.76 7.21
CA LYS A 271 -1.94 -22.81 6.21
C LYS A 271 -3.09 -23.72 6.63
N ILE A 272 -3.00 -24.29 7.83
CA ILE A 272 -4.03 -25.19 8.34
C ILE A 272 -5.38 -24.47 8.48
N LEU A 273 -5.38 -23.24 9.00
CA LEU A 273 -6.62 -22.45 9.11
C LEU A 273 -7.21 -22.11 7.73
N ARG A 274 -6.36 -21.90 6.73
CA ARG A 274 -6.76 -21.61 5.35
C ARG A 274 -7.46 -22.81 4.72
N GLU A 275 -6.94 -24.02 4.93
CA GLU A 275 -7.56 -25.28 4.49
C GLU A 275 -8.89 -25.56 5.19
N ILE A 276 -8.95 -25.33 6.51
CA ILE A 276 -10.22 -25.40 7.27
C ILE A 276 -11.26 -24.47 6.65
N LEU A 277 -10.88 -23.22 6.37
CA LEU A 277 -11.80 -22.25 5.78
C LEU A 277 -12.26 -22.64 4.37
N ASP A 278 -11.39 -23.23 3.54
CA ASP A 278 -11.80 -23.73 2.22
C ASP A 278 -12.88 -24.79 2.32
N LEU A 279 -12.79 -25.69 3.31
CA LEU A 279 -13.84 -26.68 3.58
C LEU A 279 -15.09 -26.05 4.18
N VAL A 280 -14.97 -25.29 5.27
CA VAL A 280 -16.11 -24.74 6.02
C VAL A 280 -16.93 -23.76 5.18
N LEU A 281 -16.30 -23.02 4.27
CA LEU A 281 -16.97 -22.08 3.37
C LEU A 281 -17.41 -22.70 2.05
N SER A 282 -17.23 -24.01 1.86
CA SER A 282 -17.71 -24.73 0.68
C SER A 282 -19.23 -24.82 0.63
N TYR A 283 -19.77 -24.66 -0.58
CA TYR A 283 -21.16 -24.94 -0.87
C TYR A 283 -21.26 -25.44 -2.32
N PRO A 284 -21.67 -26.70 -2.55
CA PRO A 284 -22.10 -27.69 -1.56
C PRO A 284 -20.92 -28.27 -0.76
N PHE A 285 -21.17 -28.68 0.49
CA PHE A 285 -20.21 -29.41 1.31
C PHE A 285 -20.39 -30.91 1.10
N ARG A 286 -19.31 -31.66 0.89
CA ARG A 286 -19.39 -33.12 0.79
C ARG A 286 -19.15 -33.80 2.13
N ASN A 287 -20.01 -34.75 2.51
CA ASN A 287 -19.82 -35.54 3.74
C ASN A 287 -18.46 -36.26 3.81
N LYS A 288 -17.89 -36.66 2.66
CA LYS A 288 -16.54 -37.27 2.60
C LYS A 288 -15.42 -36.35 3.09
N TRP A 289 -15.66 -35.05 3.23
CA TRP A 289 -14.69 -34.09 3.76
C TRP A 289 -14.72 -33.96 5.28
N LEU A 290 -15.73 -34.53 5.97
CA LEU A 290 -15.83 -34.44 7.43
C LEU A 290 -14.59 -34.99 8.16
N PRO A 291 -14.07 -36.20 7.85
CA PRO A 291 -12.89 -36.72 8.53
C PRO A 291 -11.66 -35.83 8.33
N VAL A 292 -11.47 -35.33 7.10
CA VAL A 292 -10.38 -34.41 6.76
C VAL A 292 -10.49 -33.10 7.54
N LEU A 293 -11.71 -32.56 7.67
CA LEU A 293 -11.97 -31.37 8.48
C LEU A 293 -11.65 -31.63 9.96
N GLY A 294 -12.03 -32.79 10.50
CA GLY A 294 -11.71 -33.21 11.86
C GLY A 294 -10.20 -33.22 12.13
N ASP A 295 -9.44 -33.88 11.26
CA ASP A 295 -7.98 -33.95 11.33
C ASP A 295 -7.34 -32.55 11.26
N LEU A 296 -7.81 -31.70 10.33
CA LEU A 296 -7.33 -30.33 10.21
C LEU A 296 -7.63 -29.50 11.47
N CYS A 297 -8.85 -29.61 12.02
CA CYS A 297 -9.24 -28.90 13.24
C CYS A 297 -8.41 -29.34 14.46
N HIS A 298 -8.12 -30.65 14.58
CA HIS A 298 -7.23 -31.16 15.62
C HIS A 298 -5.80 -30.63 15.46
N THR A 299 -5.26 -30.72 14.24
CA THR A 299 -3.92 -30.27 13.88
C THR A 299 -3.77 -28.76 14.11
N PHE A 300 -4.79 -27.96 13.75
CA PHE A 300 -4.81 -26.52 14.00
C PHE A 300 -4.66 -26.20 15.49
N HIS A 301 -5.42 -26.88 16.35
CA HIS A 301 -5.38 -26.66 17.78
C HIS A 301 -4.01 -27.03 18.37
N GLN A 302 -3.43 -28.17 17.98
CA GLN A 302 -2.09 -28.56 18.41
C GLN A 302 -1.04 -27.53 17.95
N THR A 303 -1.09 -27.13 16.69
CA THR A 303 -0.14 -26.17 16.10
C THR A 303 -0.24 -24.79 16.77
N MET A 304 -1.44 -24.37 17.14
CA MET A 304 -1.69 -23.16 17.95
C MET A 304 -1.05 -23.26 19.34
N LEU A 305 -1.15 -24.43 20.02
CA LEU A 305 -0.51 -24.63 21.33
C LEU A 305 1.01 -24.58 21.23
N THR A 306 1.58 -25.19 20.19
CA THR A 306 3.03 -25.20 19.97
C THR A 306 3.59 -23.83 19.64
N ASN A 307 2.94 -23.08 18.73
CA ASN A 307 3.46 -21.79 18.25
C ASN A 307 3.04 -20.60 19.13
N PHE A 308 1.89 -20.70 19.81
CA PHE A 308 1.28 -19.60 20.56
C PHE A 308 0.65 -20.07 21.88
N PRO A 309 1.40 -20.72 22.79
CA PRO A 309 0.85 -21.37 23.99
C PRO A 309 0.04 -20.41 24.89
N ASN A 310 0.48 -19.17 25.01
CA ASN A 310 -0.15 -18.16 25.87
C ASN A 310 -1.23 -17.32 25.17
N LYS A 311 -1.62 -17.66 23.92
CA LYS A 311 -2.61 -16.90 23.14
C LYS A 311 -3.77 -17.77 22.63
N ILE A 312 -4.03 -18.92 23.24
CA ILE A 312 -5.20 -19.76 22.93
C ILE A 312 -6.45 -19.06 23.46
N VAL A 313 -7.25 -18.51 22.56
CA VAL A 313 -8.55 -17.91 22.88
C VAL A 313 -9.67 -18.94 22.74
N PRO A 314 -10.83 -18.78 23.41
CA PRO A 314 -11.98 -19.69 23.25
C PRO A 314 -12.38 -19.92 21.79
N LYS A 315 -12.25 -18.90 20.94
CA LYS A 315 -12.52 -19.02 19.49
C LYS A 315 -11.62 -20.04 18.79
N ALA A 316 -10.34 -20.15 19.19
CA ALA A 316 -9.43 -21.15 18.65
C ALA A 316 -9.78 -22.55 19.15
N HIS A 317 -10.26 -22.67 20.39
CA HIS A 317 -10.77 -23.93 20.93
C HIS A 317 -12.03 -24.41 20.19
N PHE A 318 -12.99 -23.51 19.92
CA PHE A 318 -14.22 -23.84 19.19
C PHE A 318 -14.00 -24.36 17.76
N VAL A 319 -12.83 -24.10 17.15
CA VAL A 319 -12.50 -24.67 15.83
C VAL A 319 -12.51 -26.21 15.87
N ARG A 320 -12.17 -26.82 17.01
CA ARG A 320 -12.17 -28.28 17.17
C ARG A 320 -13.53 -28.93 16.93
N GLU A 321 -14.61 -28.19 17.14
CA GLU A 321 -15.97 -28.71 17.06
C GLU A 321 -16.58 -28.57 15.66
N TYR A 322 -15.88 -27.98 14.68
CA TYR A 322 -16.46 -27.69 13.36
C TYR A 322 -16.87 -28.95 12.59
N GLU A 323 -16.15 -30.05 12.75
CA GLU A 323 -16.55 -31.34 12.17
C GLU A 323 -17.93 -31.76 12.70
N GLN A 324 -18.07 -31.85 14.03
CA GLN A 324 -19.31 -32.27 14.67
C GLN A 324 -20.46 -31.29 14.38
N ILE A 325 -20.20 -29.98 14.42
CA ILE A 325 -21.20 -28.95 14.09
C ILE A 325 -21.70 -29.11 12.66
N ILE A 326 -20.81 -29.34 11.68
CA ILE A 326 -21.22 -29.52 10.28
C ILE A 326 -21.91 -30.87 10.07
N HIS A 327 -21.48 -31.92 10.78
CA HIS A 327 -22.16 -33.21 10.77
C HIS A 327 -23.61 -33.09 11.26
N ASP A 328 -23.83 -32.42 12.39
CA ASP A 328 -25.14 -32.35 13.04
C ASP A 328 -26.09 -31.31 12.42
N PHE A 329 -25.56 -30.16 12.00
CA PHE A 329 -26.36 -29.02 11.56
C PHE A 329 -26.19 -28.68 10.07
N GLY A 330 -25.28 -29.35 9.37
CA GLY A 330 -24.93 -29.06 7.98
C GLY A 330 -23.98 -27.85 7.82
N PRO A 331 -23.76 -27.38 6.57
CA PRO A 331 -22.77 -26.35 6.26
C PRO A 331 -22.97 -25.03 7.02
N SER A 332 -21.92 -24.55 7.69
CA SER A 332 -21.98 -23.38 8.58
C SER A 332 -22.21 -22.05 7.85
N THR A 333 -22.05 -21.99 6.51
CA THR A 333 -22.24 -20.77 5.71
C THR A 333 -23.66 -20.20 5.81
N ARG A 334 -24.67 -21.01 6.12
CA ARG A 334 -26.04 -20.49 6.31
C ARG A 334 -26.29 -19.92 7.71
N GLN A 335 -25.41 -20.22 8.67
CA GLN A 335 -25.55 -19.84 10.09
C GLN A 335 -24.71 -18.60 10.46
N TRP A 336 -23.82 -18.12 9.58
CA TRP A 336 -22.94 -17.00 9.88
C TRP A 336 -23.66 -15.64 9.97
N CYS A 337 -23.06 -14.69 10.70
CA CYS A 337 -23.68 -13.39 10.97
C CYS A 337 -23.33 -12.25 10.00
N PHE A 338 -22.52 -12.50 8.97
CA PHE A 338 -22.06 -11.47 8.02
C PHE A 338 -23.21 -10.66 7.39
N ARG A 339 -24.31 -11.34 7.03
CA ARG A 339 -25.48 -10.71 6.40
C ARG A 339 -26.27 -9.83 7.36
N TYR A 340 -26.36 -10.21 8.63
CA TYR A 340 -27.02 -9.39 9.66
C TYR A 340 -26.19 -8.13 9.96
N GLU A 341 -24.86 -8.25 10.06
CA GLU A 341 -23.98 -7.08 10.22
C GLU A 341 -24.08 -6.11 9.03
N ALA A 342 -24.10 -6.65 7.80
CA ALA A 342 -24.30 -5.83 6.60
C ALA A 342 -25.66 -5.10 6.62
N CYS A 343 -26.70 -5.70 7.21
CA CYS A 343 -28.01 -5.07 7.38
C CYS A 343 -27.93 -3.82 8.29
N HIS A 344 -27.10 -3.85 9.35
CA HIS A 344 -26.89 -2.70 10.24
C HIS A 344 -26.38 -1.45 9.53
N ALA A 345 -25.63 -1.61 8.43
CA ALA A 345 -25.15 -0.48 7.64
C ALA A 345 -26.30 0.37 7.05
N TYR A 346 -27.45 -0.24 6.73
CA TYR A 346 -28.64 0.49 6.29
C TYR A 346 -29.16 1.43 7.38
N PHE A 347 -29.31 0.91 8.61
CA PHE A 347 -29.83 1.67 9.73
C PHE A 347 -28.89 2.82 10.11
N LYS A 348 -27.58 2.57 10.19
CA LYS A 348 -26.56 3.60 10.45
C LYS A 348 -26.65 4.74 9.43
N LYS A 349 -26.66 4.41 8.13
CA LYS A 349 -26.76 5.40 7.04
C LYS A 349 -28.08 6.18 7.08
N LEU A 350 -29.19 5.53 7.43
CA LEU A 350 -30.50 6.16 7.52
C LEU A 350 -30.54 7.19 8.66
N THR A 351 -30.07 6.84 9.85
CA THR A 351 -30.02 7.77 11.00
C THR A 351 -29.21 9.03 10.67
N MET A 352 -28.04 8.87 10.05
CA MET A 352 -27.17 10.01 9.68
C MET A 352 -27.79 10.94 8.62
N ARG A 353 -28.71 10.46 7.78
CA ARG A 353 -29.36 11.28 6.74
C ARG A 353 -30.61 11.97 7.25
N MET A 354 -31.36 11.32 8.12
CA MET A 354 -32.68 11.78 8.51
C MET A 354 -32.63 12.91 9.54
N ASN A 355 -31.55 13.01 10.32
CA ASN A 355 -31.33 14.03 11.37
C ASN A 355 -32.55 14.26 12.29
N ASN A 356 -33.41 13.25 12.47
CA ASN A 356 -34.61 13.30 13.29
C ASN A 356 -34.49 12.28 14.42
N PHE A 357 -34.32 12.80 15.65
CA PHE A 357 -34.02 12.00 16.83
C PHE A 357 -35.20 11.89 17.81
N LYS A 358 -36.39 12.40 17.46
CA LYS A 358 -37.56 12.43 18.37
C LYS A 358 -38.07 11.03 18.74
N ASN A 359 -37.94 10.05 17.85
CA ASN A 359 -38.17 8.62 18.13
C ASN A 359 -37.45 7.74 17.09
N ILE A 360 -36.16 7.50 17.33
CA ILE A 360 -35.27 6.76 16.41
C ILE A 360 -35.80 5.33 16.13
N PRO A 361 -36.20 4.52 17.14
CA PRO A 361 -36.68 3.16 16.88
C PRO A 361 -37.89 3.13 15.94
N LYS A 362 -38.90 3.97 16.17
CA LYS A 362 -40.09 4.06 15.31
C LYS A 362 -39.73 4.46 13.89
N MET A 363 -38.87 5.48 13.72
CA MET A 363 -38.43 5.92 12.40
C MET A 363 -37.70 4.81 11.64
N LEU A 364 -36.72 4.16 12.27
CA LEU A 364 -35.94 3.08 11.66
C LEU A 364 -36.82 1.90 11.28
N ALA A 365 -37.71 1.46 12.18
CA ALA A 365 -38.64 0.38 11.93
C ALA A 365 -39.58 0.69 10.76
N THR A 366 -40.22 1.87 10.76
CA THR A 366 -41.12 2.29 9.68
C THR A 366 -40.40 2.31 8.32
N ARG A 367 -39.21 2.93 8.25
CA ARG A 367 -38.45 3.01 7.00
C ARG A 367 -37.97 1.65 6.51
N TYR A 368 -37.55 0.77 7.42
CA TYR A 368 -37.16 -0.59 7.04
C TYR A 368 -38.37 -1.41 6.56
N ARG A 369 -39.52 -1.28 7.22
CA ARG A 369 -40.77 -1.94 6.81
C ARG A 369 -41.22 -1.49 5.42
N LEU A 370 -41.17 -0.20 5.11
CA LEU A 370 -41.47 0.32 3.77
C LEU A 370 -40.55 -0.30 2.71
N LYS A 371 -39.25 -0.38 2.99
CA LYS A 371 -38.26 -1.04 2.11
C LYS A 371 -38.56 -2.53 1.91
N GLN A 372 -38.97 -3.25 2.96
CA GLN A 372 -39.36 -4.65 2.86
C GLN A 372 -40.61 -4.83 2.00
N CYS A 373 -41.67 -4.04 2.24
CA CYS A 373 -42.91 -4.10 1.46
C CYS A 373 -42.63 -3.88 -0.03
N PHE A 374 -41.80 -2.89 -0.38
CA PHE A 374 -41.40 -2.65 -1.76
C PHE A 374 -40.66 -3.86 -2.36
N LYS A 375 -39.68 -4.42 -1.64
CA LYS A 375 -38.96 -5.62 -2.09
C LYS A 375 -39.88 -6.82 -2.30
N PHE A 376 -40.79 -7.07 -1.37
CA PHE A 376 -41.72 -8.20 -1.47
C PHE A 376 -42.67 -8.04 -2.65
N ALA A 377 -43.21 -6.83 -2.89
CA ALA A 377 -44.02 -6.56 -4.07
C ALA A 377 -43.27 -6.86 -5.38
N HIS A 378 -41.96 -6.62 -5.42
CA HIS A 378 -41.12 -6.89 -6.58
C HIS A 378 -40.78 -8.38 -6.77
N LEU A 379 -40.65 -9.16 -5.69
CA LEU A 379 -40.45 -10.61 -5.77
C LEU A 379 -41.61 -11.32 -6.48
N TYR A 380 -42.85 -10.83 -6.29
CA TYR A 380 -44.02 -11.37 -6.99
C TYR A 380 -44.01 -11.15 -8.51
N GLN A 381 -43.12 -10.28 -9.03
CA GLN A 381 -43.02 -10.06 -10.46
C GLN A 381 -42.06 -11.00 -11.18
N LEU A 382 -41.21 -11.79 -10.48
CA LEU A 382 -40.25 -12.79 -11.01
C LEU A 382 -39.66 -12.48 -12.41
N LYS A 383 -39.49 -11.21 -12.77
CA LYS A 383 -38.83 -10.85 -14.00
C LYS A 383 -37.35 -11.02 -13.72
N ILE A 384 -36.67 -11.72 -14.63
CA ILE A 384 -35.22 -11.79 -14.63
C ILE A 384 -34.70 -10.35 -14.54
N LEU A 385 -34.11 -10.03 -13.40
CA LEU A 385 -33.50 -8.73 -13.17
C LEU A 385 -32.21 -8.69 -13.98
N GLN A 386 -32.24 -7.94 -15.07
CA GLN A 386 -31.09 -7.61 -15.89
C GLN A 386 -30.84 -6.12 -15.80
N ASP A 387 -29.83 -5.73 -15.04
CA ASP A 387 -29.44 -4.33 -14.89
C ASP A 387 -28.07 -4.09 -15.54
N PRO A 388 -28.05 -3.75 -16.85
CA PRO A 388 -26.83 -3.38 -17.55
C PRO A 388 -26.40 -1.94 -17.20
N VAL A 389 -25.10 -1.73 -17.03
CA VAL A 389 -24.50 -0.42 -16.73
C VAL A 389 -23.45 -0.06 -17.78
N GLY A 390 -23.54 1.17 -18.30
CA GLY A 390 -22.58 1.70 -19.28
C GLY A 390 -22.75 1.07 -20.67
N ILE A 391 -23.97 1.02 -21.18
CA ILE A 391 -24.26 0.46 -22.51
C ILE A 391 -23.64 1.36 -23.59
N LYS A 392 -22.93 0.75 -24.53
CA LYS A 392 -22.36 1.40 -25.72
C LYS A 392 -22.38 0.43 -26.89
N ARG A 393 -22.36 0.95 -28.12
CA ARG A 393 -22.14 0.11 -29.31
C ARG A 393 -20.72 -0.47 -29.28
N ILE A 394 -20.56 -1.69 -29.77
CA ILE A 394 -19.23 -2.24 -30.00
C ILE A 394 -18.67 -1.66 -31.29
N ARG A 395 -17.35 -1.46 -31.34
CA ARG A 395 -16.63 -1.10 -32.57
C ARG A 395 -15.89 -2.33 -33.04
N SER A 396 -15.98 -2.63 -34.33
CA SER A 396 -15.27 -3.73 -34.99
C SER A 396 -13.76 -3.71 -34.74
N THR A 397 -13.16 -2.54 -34.55
CA THR A 397 -11.73 -2.38 -34.20
C THR A 397 -11.34 -2.98 -32.85
N CYS A 398 -12.28 -3.19 -31.93
CA CYS A 398 -12.02 -3.78 -30.62
C CYS A 398 -12.06 -5.31 -30.62
N ILE A 399 -12.41 -5.94 -31.74
CA ILE A 399 -12.63 -7.39 -31.87
C ILE A 399 -11.52 -7.95 -32.77
N ASN A 400 -10.70 -8.85 -32.23
CA ASN A 400 -9.67 -9.52 -33.02
C ASN A 400 -10.27 -10.63 -33.91
N MET A 401 -9.48 -11.18 -34.83
CA MET A 401 -9.95 -12.20 -35.77
C MET A 401 -10.50 -13.45 -35.08
N ARG A 402 -9.87 -13.91 -33.98
CA ARG A 402 -10.33 -15.10 -33.24
C ARG A 402 -11.70 -14.86 -32.59
N MET A 403 -11.88 -13.70 -31.95
CA MET A 403 -13.18 -13.30 -31.39
C MET A 403 -14.24 -13.19 -32.48
N LYS A 404 -13.90 -12.61 -33.65
CA LYS A 404 -14.83 -12.50 -34.77
C LYS A 404 -15.32 -13.86 -35.26
N THR A 405 -14.43 -14.85 -35.37
CA THR A 405 -14.82 -16.22 -35.72
C THR A 405 -15.80 -16.82 -34.72
N VAL A 406 -15.55 -16.66 -33.41
CA VAL A 406 -16.44 -17.15 -32.35
C VAL A 406 -17.81 -16.48 -32.42
N LEU A 407 -17.85 -15.16 -32.63
CA LEU A 407 -19.11 -14.40 -32.75
C LEU A 407 -19.92 -14.82 -33.98
N LEU A 408 -19.27 -15.01 -35.14
CA LEU A 408 -19.94 -15.46 -36.36
C LEU A 408 -20.42 -16.91 -36.27
N ASN A 409 -19.65 -17.79 -35.62
CA ASN A 409 -20.06 -19.17 -35.40
C ASN A 409 -21.28 -19.25 -34.47
N HIS A 410 -21.36 -18.38 -33.46
CA HIS A 410 -22.44 -18.41 -32.48
C HIS A 410 -23.72 -17.68 -32.96
N PHE A 411 -23.59 -16.50 -33.57
CA PHE A 411 -24.73 -15.67 -34.00
C PHE A 411 -25.06 -15.77 -35.50
N GLY A 412 -24.21 -16.40 -36.31
CA GLY A 412 -24.35 -16.45 -37.76
C GLY A 412 -23.93 -15.14 -38.45
N HIS A 413 -24.64 -14.77 -39.52
CA HIS A 413 -24.39 -13.51 -40.23
C HIS A 413 -24.86 -12.31 -39.41
N ILE A 414 -23.92 -11.53 -38.89
CA ILE A 414 -24.16 -10.31 -38.09
C ILE A 414 -23.29 -9.14 -38.57
N ASP A 415 -23.84 -7.93 -38.53
CA ASP A 415 -23.09 -6.68 -38.66
C ASP A 415 -22.65 -6.24 -37.27
N LEU A 416 -21.36 -6.47 -36.96
CA LEU A 416 -20.79 -6.21 -35.63
C LEU A 416 -21.03 -4.78 -35.13
N ASP A 417 -21.03 -3.79 -36.02
CA ASP A 417 -21.14 -2.38 -35.63
C ASP A 417 -22.61 -1.95 -35.44
N LYS A 418 -23.56 -2.67 -36.04
CA LYS A 418 -25.00 -2.36 -35.97
C LYS A 418 -25.78 -3.22 -34.98
N ASP A 419 -25.47 -4.51 -34.91
CA ASP A 419 -26.31 -5.51 -34.26
C ASP A 419 -25.91 -5.77 -32.80
N LEU A 420 -24.68 -5.43 -32.42
CA LEU A 420 -24.14 -5.70 -31.08
C LEU A 420 -23.98 -4.44 -30.23
N CYS A 421 -24.51 -4.52 -29.01
CA CYS A 421 -24.20 -3.60 -27.93
C CYS A 421 -23.33 -4.29 -26.90
N GLN A 422 -22.57 -3.52 -26.13
CA GLN A 422 -21.83 -4.00 -24.96
C GLN A 422 -22.18 -3.17 -23.73
N CYS A 423 -21.98 -3.74 -22.55
CA CYS A 423 -22.00 -2.99 -21.29
C CYS A 423 -20.71 -3.23 -20.51
N ASN A 424 -20.40 -2.35 -19.56
CA ASN A 424 -19.24 -2.51 -18.69
C ASN A 424 -19.52 -3.49 -17.55
N LYS A 425 -20.79 -3.53 -17.13
CA LYS A 425 -21.28 -4.35 -16.03
C LYS A 425 -22.71 -4.81 -16.32
N LEU A 426 -23.01 -6.04 -15.95
CA LEU A 426 -24.35 -6.62 -16.00
C LEU A 426 -24.63 -7.26 -14.65
N ILE A 427 -25.73 -6.87 -14.01
CA ILE A 427 -26.29 -7.62 -12.89
C ILE A 427 -27.36 -8.52 -13.45
N HIS A 428 -27.20 -9.83 -13.28
CA HIS A 428 -28.11 -10.85 -13.77
C HIS A 428 -28.36 -11.86 -12.65
N GLU A 429 -29.62 -12.01 -12.24
CA GLU A 429 -30.02 -12.90 -11.13
C GLU A 429 -29.24 -12.66 -9.82
N ASN A 430 -28.87 -11.41 -9.56
CA ASN A 430 -28.03 -10.95 -8.44
C ASN A 430 -26.54 -11.32 -8.54
N ILE A 431 -26.11 -11.93 -9.63
CA ILE A 431 -24.70 -12.12 -9.95
C ILE A 431 -24.23 -10.89 -10.71
N GLU A 432 -23.09 -10.35 -10.28
CA GLU A 432 -22.46 -9.23 -10.95
C GLU A 432 -21.41 -9.74 -11.92
N TYR A 433 -21.58 -9.40 -13.20
CA TYR A 433 -20.64 -9.61 -14.29
C TYR A 433 -19.99 -8.28 -14.67
N CYS A 434 -18.67 -8.24 -14.77
CA CYS A 434 -17.94 -7.07 -15.26
C CYS A 434 -16.75 -7.50 -16.13
N ARG A 435 -16.28 -6.57 -16.95
CA ARG A 435 -15.11 -6.81 -17.81
C ARG A 435 -13.86 -7.11 -16.98
N SER A 436 -13.02 -8.01 -17.49
CA SER A 436 -11.79 -8.53 -16.88
C SER A 436 -11.96 -9.39 -15.62
N ALA A 437 -13.19 -9.56 -15.13
CA ALA A 437 -13.50 -10.50 -14.05
C ALA A 437 -13.30 -11.95 -14.49
N VAL A 438 -12.83 -12.78 -13.57
CA VAL A 438 -12.70 -14.23 -13.79
C VAL A 438 -13.85 -14.97 -13.10
N TYR A 439 -14.41 -15.96 -13.77
CA TYR A 439 -15.41 -16.87 -13.20
C TYR A 439 -14.96 -18.31 -13.35
N VAL A 440 -15.39 -19.17 -12.41
CA VAL A 440 -15.27 -20.62 -12.57
C VAL A 440 -16.46 -21.08 -13.40
N ILE A 441 -16.16 -21.59 -14.59
CA ILE A 441 -17.18 -22.02 -15.56
C ILE A 441 -17.51 -23.50 -15.41
N ASP A 442 -16.52 -24.32 -15.05
CA ASP A 442 -16.69 -25.75 -14.85
C ASP A 442 -15.55 -26.33 -14.00
N LEU A 443 -15.63 -27.61 -13.63
CA LEU A 443 -14.56 -28.36 -12.96
C LEU A 443 -14.18 -29.60 -13.80
N LYS A 444 -12.88 -29.89 -13.89
CA LYS A 444 -12.39 -31.09 -14.59
C LYS A 444 -12.90 -32.36 -13.89
N PRO A 445 -13.54 -33.32 -14.59
CA PRO A 445 -14.16 -34.50 -13.98
C PRO A 445 -13.24 -35.38 -13.14
N SER A 446 -11.96 -35.49 -13.51
CA SER A 446 -11.04 -36.45 -12.89
C SER A 446 -10.45 -35.97 -11.56
N HIS A 447 -10.34 -34.66 -11.33
CA HIS A 447 -9.63 -34.10 -10.17
C HIS A 447 -10.27 -32.81 -9.62
N GLU A 448 -11.46 -32.44 -10.11
CA GLU A 448 -12.21 -31.24 -9.69
C GLU A 448 -11.40 -29.93 -9.79
N GLN A 449 -10.39 -29.89 -10.66
CA GLN A 449 -9.64 -28.66 -10.94
C GLN A 449 -10.55 -27.64 -11.62
N PRO A 450 -10.61 -26.38 -11.15
CA PRO A 450 -11.44 -25.37 -11.77
C PRO A 450 -11.01 -25.02 -13.19
N ILE A 451 -11.99 -24.76 -14.04
CA ILE A 451 -11.83 -24.15 -15.37
C ILE A 451 -12.25 -22.69 -15.23
N PHE A 452 -11.30 -21.79 -15.47
CA PHE A 452 -11.51 -20.36 -15.34
C PHE A 452 -11.79 -19.72 -16.70
N ALA A 453 -12.67 -18.72 -16.72
CA ALA A 453 -12.87 -17.87 -17.87
C ALA A 453 -12.86 -16.40 -17.49
N GLN A 454 -12.11 -15.59 -18.22
CA GLN A 454 -12.04 -14.15 -18.04
C GLN A 454 -13.01 -13.45 -18.99
N VAL A 455 -13.87 -12.57 -18.46
CA VAL A 455 -14.80 -11.80 -19.26
C VAL A 455 -14.06 -10.75 -20.09
N VAL A 456 -14.11 -10.90 -21.42
CA VAL A 456 -13.56 -9.91 -22.35
C VAL A 456 -14.61 -8.84 -22.68
N PHE A 457 -15.81 -9.27 -23.05
CA PHE A 457 -16.94 -8.40 -23.35
C PHE A 457 -18.24 -8.98 -22.81
N ILE A 458 -19.14 -8.09 -22.38
CA ILE A 458 -20.53 -8.43 -22.07
C ILE A 458 -21.37 -7.86 -23.20
N LEU A 459 -21.97 -8.73 -24.01
CA LEU A 459 -22.59 -8.39 -25.29
C LEU A 459 -24.10 -8.56 -25.22
N LYS A 460 -24.85 -7.62 -25.81
CA LYS A 460 -26.29 -7.75 -26.04
C LYS A 460 -26.53 -8.02 -27.51
N MET A 461 -27.25 -9.10 -27.80
CA MET A 461 -27.81 -9.39 -29.11
C MET A 461 -29.32 -9.48 -28.95
N LYS A 462 -30.08 -8.63 -29.67
CA LYS A 462 -31.53 -8.47 -29.50
C LYS A 462 -31.88 -8.19 -28.02
N GLU A 463 -32.60 -9.09 -27.36
CA GLU A 463 -32.99 -8.98 -25.94
C GLU A 463 -32.16 -9.82 -24.98
N LYS A 464 -31.16 -10.58 -25.46
CA LYS A 464 -30.37 -11.48 -24.62
C LYS A 464 -28.93 -10.98 -24.42
N TRP A 465 -28.43 -11.14 -23.20
CA TRP A 465 -27.04 -10.85 -22.84
C TRP A 465 -26.19 -12.11 -22.86
N TRP A 466 -24.94 -11.95 -23.28
CA TRP A 466 -23.96 -13.02 -23.41
C TRP A 466 -22.59 -12.55 -22.92
N LEU A 467 -21.77 -13.48 -22.45
CA LEU A 467 -20.39 -13.23 -22.06
C LEU A 467 -19.47 -13.76 -23.15
N LEU A 468 -18.73 -12.87 -23.80
CA LEU A 468 -17.57 -13.26 -24.59
C LEU A 468 -16.38 -13.36 -23.63
N VAL A 469 -15.88 -14.57 -23.43
CA VAL A 469 -14.83 -14.88 -22.46
C VAL A 469 -13.59 -15.43 -23.13
N ASP A 470 -12.45 -15.28 -22.47
CA ASP A 470 -11.22 -16.03 -22.74
C ASP A 470 -11.12 -17.18 -21.74
N ILE A 471 -11.10 -18.42 -22.22
CA ILE A 471 -10.92 -19.61 -21.40
C ILE A 471 -9.44 -19.69 -21.04
N LEU A 472 -9.16 -19.61 -19.74
CA LEU A 472 -7.82 -19.52 -19.21
C LEU A 472 -7.23 -20.92 -19.02
N ASN A 473 -5.99 -21.09 -19.47
CA ASN A 473 -5.22 -22.29 -19.15
C ASN A 473 -4.88 -22.26 -17.66
N THR A 474 -5.30 -23.29 -16.92
CA THR A 474 -5.03 -23.42 -15.49
C THR A 474 -3.82 -24.34 -15.30
N ILE A 475 -2.69 -23.74 -14.92
CA ILE A 475 -1.37 -24.38 -14.96
C ILE A 475 -1.18 -25.28 -13.74
N SER A 476 -1.27 -24.70 -12.54
CA SER A 476 -1.02 -25.38 -11.28
C SER A 476 -1.74 -24.69 -10.11
N TYR A 477 -1.81 -25.37 -8.96
CA TYR A 477 -2.20 -24.75 -7.70
C TYR A 477 -0.94 -24.50 -6.87
N ASP A 478 -0.76 -23.27 -6.42
CA ASP A 478 0.35 -22.89 -5.55
C ASP A 478 -0.08 -22.97 -4.08
N ASP A 479 0.43 -24.00 -3.38
CA ASP A 479 0.15 -24.27 -1.96
C ASP A 479 0.74 -23.21 -1.01
N LYS A 480 1.68 -22.38 -1.47
CA LYS A 480 2.20 -21.27 -0.68
C LYS A 480 1.25 -20.07 -0.79
N LEU A 481 0.79 -19.78 -2.00
CA LEU A 481 -0.07 -18.63 -2.27
C LEU A 481 -1.56 -18.88 -2.02
N PHE A 482 -1.97 -20.16 -1.92
CA PHE A 482 -3.37 -20.59 -1.91
C PHE A 482 -4.14 -19.99 -3.10
N ALA A 483 -3.54 -20.14 -4.28
CA ALA A 483 -4.03 -19.54 -5.52
C ALA A 483 -3.75 -20.44 -6.72
N TRP A 484 -4.62 -20.38 -7.72
CA TRP A 484 -4.45 -21.07 -8.99
C TRP A 484 -3.68 -20.20 -9.95
N GLU A 485 -2.60 -20.73 -10.51
CA GLU A 485 -1.86 -20.12 -11.60
C GLU A 485 -2.66 -20.27 -12.91
N ILE A 486 -2.86 -19.15 -13.60
CA ILE A 486 -3.65 -19.06 -14.82
C ILE A 486 -2.90 -18.31 -15.92
N GLN A 487 -3.16 -18.67 -17.16
CA GLN A 487 -2.59 -18.01 -18.32
C GLN A 487 -3.60 -17.88 -19.46
N SER A 488 -3.66 -16.70 -20.07
CA SER A 488 -4.42 -16.47 -21.30
C SER A 488 -3.71 -17.13 -22.48
N ILE A 489 -4.44 -17.95 -23.23
CA ILE A 489 -4.00 -18.55 -24.49
C ILE A 489 -4.74 -17.96 -25.71
N GLY A 490 -5.63 -16.97 -25.46
CA GLY A 490 -6.48 -16.36 -26.48
C GLY A 490 -7.47 -17.35 -27.09
N HIS A 491 -8.07 -18.20 -26.24
CA HIS A 491 -9.09 -19.17 -26.61
C HIS A 491 -10.46 -18.65 -26.18
N TYR A 492 -11.18 -18.03 -27.12
CA TYR A 492 -12.43 -17.35 -26.82
C TYR A 492 -13.65 -18.26 -26.94
N SER A 493 -14.66 -18.04 -26.11
CA SER A 493 -15.96 -18.71 -26.17
C SER A 493 -17.10 -17.77 -25.79
N MET A 494 -18.32 -18.12 -26.20
CA MET A 494 -19.55 -17.47 -25.77
C MET A 494 -20.19 -18.28 -24.64
N ILE A 495 -20.44 -17.63 -23.51
CA ILE A 495 -21.10 -18.23 -22.35
C ILE A 495 -22.39 -17.48 -22.06
N ASP A 496 -23.45 -18.23 -21.77
CA ASP A 496 -24.66 -17.66 -21.22
C ASP A 496 -24.47 -17.38 -19.72
N PRO A 497 -24.69 -16.13 -19.22
CA PRO A 497 -24.70 -15.83 -17.79
C PRO A 497 -25.53 -16.79 -16.92
N TYR A 498 -26.56 -17.43 -17.49
CA TYR A 498 -27.39 -18.42 -16.80
C TYR A 498 -26.69 -19.76 -16.49
N GLU A 499 -25.67 -20.13 -17.27
CA GLU A 499 -25.04 -21.45 -17.18
C GLU A 499 -23.95 -21.53 -16.09
N LEU A 500 -23.67 -20.42 -15.40
CA LEU A 500 -22.63 -20.34 -14.37
C LEU A 500 -23.13 -20.86 -13.01
N ILE A 501 -22.79 -22.12 -12.71
CA ILE A 501 -23.33 -22.86 -11.55
C ILE A 501 -22.43 -22.91 -10.30
N TYR A 502 -21.11 -22.72 -10.44
CA TYR A 502 -20.17 -23.06 -9.36
C TYR A 502 -19.81 -21.92 -8.40
N TYR A 503 -19.62 -20.69 -8.91
CA TYR A 503 -19.14 -19.59 -8.08
C TYR A 503 -19.76 -18.26 -8.49
N TYR A 504 -20.72 -17.80 -7.68
CA TYR A 504 -21.58 -16.63 -7.94
C TYR A 504 -20.92 -15.26 -7.68
N LYS A 505 -19.59 -15.21 -7.52
CA LYS A 505 -18.85 -13.97 -7.33
C LYS A 505 -17.68 -13.91 -8.31
N GLY A 506 -17.55 -12.81 -9.04
CA GLY A 506 -16.37 -12.61 -9.87
C GLY A 506 -15.07 -12.60 -9.05
N LEU A 507 -14.01 -13.10 -9.66
CA LEU A 507 -12.67 -13.21 -9.10
C LEU A 507 -11.74 -12.21 -9.78
N ASP A 508 -10.77 -11.75 -9.00
CA ASP A 508 -9.73 -10.83 -9.42
C ASP A 508 -8.44 -11.61 -9.74
N ILE A 509 -7.68 -11.13 -10.73
CA ILE A 509 -6.35 -11.66 -11.08
C ILE A 509 -5.28 -10.84 -10.34
N TYR A 510 -4.35 -11.54 -9.72
CA TYR A 510 -3.18 -10.96 -9.05
C TYR A 510 -1.91 -11.41 -9.74
N VAL A 511 -0.95 -10.50 -9.92
CA VAL A 511 0.33 -10.82 -10.54
C VAL A 511 1.40 -10.93 -9.47
N VAL A 512 2.10 -12.06 -9.44
CA VAL A 512 3.22 -12.34 -8.54
C VAL A 512 4.35 -12.92 -9.39
N ASN A 513 5.55 -12.32 -9.35
CA ASN A 513 6.72 -12.77 -10.13
C ASN A 513 6.42 -12.99 -11.63
N ASN A 514 5.70 -12.05 -12.25
CA ASN A 514 5.23 -12.11 -13.65
C ASN A 514 4.25 -13.25 -13.99
N LEU A 515 3.81 -14.03 -13.00
CA LEU A 515 2.78 -15.05 -13.14
C LEU A 515 1.43 -14.52 -12.65
N SER A 516 0.34 -14.99 -13.25
CA SER A 516 -1.02 -14.55 -12.94
C SER A 516 -1.75 -15.59 -12.09
N PHE A 517 -2.36 -15.13 -11.00
CA PHE A 517 -3.00 -15.97 -10.01
C PHE A 517 -4.43 -15.55 -9.70
N VAL A 518 -5.28 -16.53 -9.39
CA VAL A 518 -6.64 -16.31 -8.88
C VAL A 518 -6.81 -17.02 -7.55
N SER A 519 -7.31 -16.31 -6.54
CA SER A 519 -7.51 -16.86 -5.18
C SER A 519 -8.94 -16.66 -4.67
N PHE A 520 -9.48 -17.72 -4.07
CA PHE A 520 -10.80 -17.78 -3.43
C PHE A 520 -10.78 -18.73 -2.22
N ILE A 521 -11.71 -18.55 -1.28
CA ILE A 521 -11.75 -19.25 0.02
C ILE A 521 -12.90 -20.25 0.05
N THR A 522 -13.00 -21.13 -0.93
CA THR A 522 -14.07 -22.14 -0.96
C THR A 522 -13.60 -23.34 -1.76
N ARG A 523 -13.80 -24.54 -1.23
CA ARG A 523 -13.55 -25.76 -1.98
C ARG A 523 -14.71 -26.00 -2.94
N LEU A 524 -14.39 -26.12 -4.22
CA LEU A 524 -15.36 -26.40 -5.27
C LEU A 524 -15.50 -27.90 -5.47
N THR A 525 -16.65 -28.31 -5.98
CA THR A 525 -16.92 -29.71 -6.21
C THR A 525 -18.06 -29.92 -7.18
N LEU A 526 -18.06 -31.06 -7.90
CA LEU A 526 -19.09 -31.36 -8.89
C LEU A 526 -20.45 -31.62 -8.22
N HIS A 527 -21.47 -30.94 -8.73
CA HIS A 527 -22.86 -31.30 -8.51
C HIS A 527 -23.13 -32.54 -9.36
N GLN A 528 -23.16 -33.73 -8.76
CA GLN A 528 -23.52 -34.95 -9.50
C GLN A 528 -24.96 -34.88 -10.00
#